data_AF-A0A6N8AYX7-F1
#
_entry.id   AF-A0A6N8AYX7-F1
#
_cell.length_a   1.000
_cell.length_b   1.000
_cell.length_c   1.000
_cell.angle_alpha   90.00
_cell.angle_beta   90.00
_cell.angle_gamma   90.00
#
_symmetry.space_group_name_H-M   'P 1'
#
loop_
_entity.id
_entity.type
_entity.pdbx_description
1 polymer ?
#
loop_
_entity_poly.entity_id
_entity_poly.type
_entity_poly.pdbx_seq_one_letter_code
_entity_poly.pdbx_strand_id
1 'polypeptide(L)'
;MGEVAIEHMKCGSHEEAAAVLVERFKKMDRGALMAQQLTLNGALDALLFLEAHGVSLANVQAMASDTMFQLGVLAGYCKETGQELFTIKASKAERH
;
A
#
# COMPACT_ATOMS: atom_id res chain seq x y z
N MET A 1 -22.58 5.95 -13.49
CA MET A 1 -21.55 5.13 -12.83
C MET A 1 -20.26 5.39 -13.57
N GLY A 2 -19.32 6.14 -12.99
CA GLY A 2 -18.02 6.36 -13.61
C GLY A 2 -17.20 5.09 -13.50
N GLU A 3 -16.72 4.55 -14.62
CA GLU A 3 -15.70 3.51 -14.61
C GLU A 3 -14.50 4.04 -13.83
N VAL A 4 -14.23 3.44 -12.67
CA VAL A 4 -12.93 3.58 -12.03
C VAL A 4 -11.99 2.69 -12.83
N ALA A 5 -11.41 3.24 -13.89
CA ALA A 5 -10.31 2.59 -14.59
C ALA A 5 -9.17 2.43 -13.58
N ILE A 6 -8.87 1.19 -13.20
CA ILE A 6 -7.63 0.89 -12.47
C ILE A 6 -6.50 1.15 -13.47
N GLU A 7 -5.95 2.36 -13.46
CA GLU A 7 -4.80 2.70 -14.28
C GLU A 7 -3.59 1.94 -13.75
N HIS A 8 -3.20 0.87 -14.45
CA HIS A 8 -1.93 0.21 -14.23
C HIS A 8 -0.82 1.22 -14.57
N MET A 9 -0.05 1.62 -13.56
CA MET A 9 1.09 2.51 -13.74
C MET A 9 2.14 1.79 -14.60
N LYS A 10 2.23 2.14 -15.89
CA LYS A 10 3.31 1.68 -16.77
C LYS A 10 4.55 2.53 -16.51
N CYS A 11 5.20 2.27 -15.38
CA CYS A 11 6.51 2.83 -15.08
C CYS A 11 7.57 1.93 -15.73
N GLY A 12 8.58 2.51 -16.37
CA GLY A 12 9.63 1.72 -17.02
C GLY A 12 10.48 0.99 -15.99
N SER A 13 10.88 1.69 -14.91
CA SER A 13 11.66 1.14 -13.79
C SER A 13 10.98 1.34 -12.42
N HIS A 14 11.47 0.62 -11.41
CA HIS A 14 11.02 0.80 -10.02
C HIS A 14 11.35 2.19 -9.48
N GLU A 15 12.46 2.80 -9.89
CA GLU A 15 12.83 4.16 -9.50
C GLU A 15 11.85 5.19 -10.05
N GLU A 16 11.44 5.05 -11.32
CA GLU A 16 10.42 5.91 -11.91
C GLU A 16 9.08 5.77 -11.21
N ALA A 17 8.68 4.52 -10.89
CA ALA A 17 7.46 4.25 -10.13
C ALA A 17 7.50 4.90 -8.74
N ALA A 18 8.62 4.78 -8.04
CA ALA A 18 8.82 5.39 -6.73
C ALA A 18 8.75 6.91 -6.82
N ALA A 19 9.38 7.53 -7.83
CA ALA A 19 9.33 8.97 -8.04
C ALA A 19 7.90 9.47 -8.27
N VAL A 20 7.11 8.76 -9.09
CA VAL A 20 5.69 9.10 -9.33
C VAL A 20 4.87 9.00 -8.03
N LEU A 21 5.08 7.95 -7.23
CA LEU A 21 4.42 7.78 -5.94
C LEU A 21 4.79 8.91 -4.96
N VAL A 22 6.07 9.27 -4.86
CA VAL A 22 6.53 10.38 -4.03
C VAL A 22 5.89 11.71 -4.46
N GLU A 23 5.82 11.99 -5.77
CA GLU A 23 5.14 13.19 -6.27
C GLU A 23 3.63 13.21 -5.98
N ARG A 24 2.99 12.04 -5.87
CA ARG A 24 1.61 11.94 -5.38
C ARG A 24 1.54 12.23 -3.88
N PHE A 25 2.43 11.64 -3.08
CA PHE A 25 2.45 11.82 -1.62
C PHE A 25 2.69 13.28 -1.21
N LYS A 26 3.57 14.01 -1.93
CA LYS A 26 3.80 15.45 -1.73
C LYS A 26 2.55 16.31 -1.85
N LYS A 27 1.54 15.86 -2.61
CA LYS A 27 0.28 16.59 -2.86
C LYS A 27 -0.83 16.21 -1.89
N MET A 28 -0.62 15.18 -1.08
CA MET A 28 -1.59 14.70 -0.11
C MET A 28 -1.43 15.46 1.20
N ASP A 29 -2.56 15.82 1.83
CA ASP A 29 -2.53 16.23 3.22
C ASP A 29 -2.30 15.01 4.16
N ARG A 30 -2.09 15.29 5.45
CA ARG A 30 -1.81 14.25 6.44
C ARG A 30 -2.93 13.22 6.56
N GLY A 31 -4.19 13.63 6.43
CA GLY A 31 -5.34 12.72 6.49
C GLY A 31 -5.40 11.81 5.27
N ALA A 32 -5.12 12.34 4.08
CA ALA A 32 -5.02 11.56 2.85
C ALA A 32 -3.85 10.57 2.88
N LEU A 33 -2.68 10.96 3.38
CA LEU A 33 -1.54 10.05 3.58
C LEU A 33 -1.86 8.92 4.56
N MET A 34 -2.51 9.25 5.67
CA MET A 34 -2.99 8.26 6.63
C MET A 34 -3.96 7.28 5.97
N ALA A 35 -4.96 7.78 5.24
CA ALA A 35 -5.93 6.95 4.53
C ALA A 35 -5.26 6.02 3.50
N GLN A 36 -4.27 6.53 2.77
CA GLN A 36 -3.48 5.73 1.83
C GLN A 36 -2.73 4.61 2.55
N GLN A 37 -2.04 4.92 3.66
CA GLN A 37 -1.33 3.91 4.45
C GLN A 37 -2.28 2.83 4.98
N LEU A 38 -3.44 3.22 5.53
CA LEU A 38 -4.44 2.28 6.05
C LEU A 38 -5.00 1.38 4.94
N THR A 39 -5.26 1.94 3.76
CA THR A 39 -5.77 1.19 2.60
C THR A 39 -4.75 0.16 2.13
N LEU A 40 -3.47 0.54 2.04
CA LEU A 40 -2.40 -0.37 1.65
C LEU A 40 -2.17 -1.48 2.68
N ASN A 41 -2.21 -1.15 3.98
CA ASN A 41 -2.12 -2.16 5.04
C ASN A 41 -3.28 -3.16 4.97
N GLY A 42 -4.52 -2.68 4.84
CA GLY A 42 -5.70 -3.56 4.73
C GLY A 42 -5.68 -4.42 3.46
N ALA A 43 -5.22 -3.88 2.33
CA ALA A 43 -5.03 -4.64 1.10
C ALA A 43 -3.98 -5.76 1.29
N LEU A 44 -2.84 -5.44 1.92
CA LEU A 44 -1.80 -6.43 2.19
C LEU A 44 -2.31 -7.54 3.12
N ASP A 45 -3.02 -7.20 4.20
CA ASP A 45 -3.62 -8.16 5.12
C ASP A 45 -4.57 -9.12 4.39
N ALA A 46 -5.42 -8.58 3.50
CA ALA A 46 -6.34 -9.39 2.70
C ALA A 46 -5.60 -10.33 1.73
N LEU A 47 -4.55 -9.84 1.07
CA LEU A 47 -3.74 -10.63 0.14
C LEU A 47 -2.99 -11.76 0.87
N LEU A 48 -2.39 -11.46 2.02
CA LEU A 48 -1.73 -12.46 2.86
C LEU A 48 -2.72 -13.48 3.42
N PHE A 49 -3.94 -13.06 3.78
CA PHE A 49 -5.00 -13.98 4.18
C PHE A 49 -5.36 -14.96 3.06
N LEU A 50 -5.53 -14.46 1.83
CA LEU A 50 -5.84 -15.30 0.66
C LEU A 50 -4.71 -16.29 0.37
N GLU A 51 -3.45 -15.84 0.42
CA GLU A 51 -2.28 -16.70 0.24
C GLU A 51 -2.21 -17.80 1.31
N ALA A 52 -2.47 -17.45 2.57
CA ALA A 52 -2.50 -18.41 3.68
C ALA A 52 -3.60 -19.48 3.57
N HIS A 53 -4.68 -19.19 2.83
CA HIS A 53 -5.78 -20.12 2.58
C HIS A 53 -5.67 -20.85 1.23
N GLY A 54 -4.48 -20.83 0.62
CA GLY A 54 -4.21 -21.59 -0.61
C GLY A 54 -4.87 -21.01 -1.86
N VAL A 55 -5.36 -19.76 -1.81
CA VAL A 55 -5.80 -19.02 -2.99
C VAL A 55 -4.54 -18.51 -3.71
N SER A 56 -3.81 -19.43 -4.33
CA SER A 56 -2.64 -19.11 -5.14
C SER A 56 -3.10 -18.75 -6.55
N LEU A 57 -3.53 -17.50 -6.69
CA LEU A 57 -3.63 -16.86 -7.99
C LEU A 57 -2.31 -16.12 -8.18
N ALA A 58 -1.59 -16.34 -9.30
CA ALA A 58 -0.36 -15.60 -9.60
C ALA A 58 -0.53 -14.07 -9.45
N ASN A 59 -1.76 -13.59 -9.66
CA ASN A 59 -2.17 -12.20 -9.46
C ASN A 59 -2.10 -11.76 -7.99
N VAL A 60 -2.38 -12.62 -7.00
CA VAL A 60 -2.33 -12.29 -5.57
C VAL A 60 -0.91 -11.98 -5.13
N GLN A 61 0.08 -12.79 -5.54
CA GLN A 61 1.49 -12.54 -5.22
C GLN A 61 2.01 -11.26 -5.88
N ALA A 62 1.66 -11.02 -7.14
CA ALA A 62 1.99 -9.77 -7.82
C ALA A 62 1.38 -8.54 -7.11
N MET A 63 0.08 -8.60 -6.78
CA MET A 63 -0.59 -7.54 -6.03
C MET A 63 0.01 -7.31 -4.64
N ALA A 64 0.43 -8.39 -3.95
CA ALA A 64 1.08 -8.28 -2.65
C ALA A 64 2.44 -7.58 -2.78
N SER A 65 3.22 -7.94 -3.80
CA SER A 65 4.50 -7.29 -4.11
C SER A 65 4.32 -5.80 -4.43
N ASP A 66 3.35 -5.44 -5.26
CA ASP A 66 3.03 -4.05 -5.59
C ASP A 66 2.57 -3.24 -4.37
N THR A 67 1.78 -3.88 -3.48
CA THR A 67 1.32 -3.26 -2.24
C THR A 67 2.47 -3.00 -1.28
N MET A 68 3.37 -3.98 -1.10
CA MET A 68 4.58 -3.82 -0.29
C MET A 68 5.51 -2.75 -0.86
N PHE A 69 5.66 -2.68 -2.19
CA PHE A 69 6.44 -1.64 -2.84
C PHE A 69 5.90 -0.25 -2.51
N GLN A 70 4.58 -0.03 -2.66
CA GLN A 70 3.95 1.24 -2.31
C GLN A 70 4.12 1.61 -0.83
N LEU A 71 3.97 0.64 0.08
CA LEU A 71 4.23 0.84 1.51
C LEU A 71 5.68 1.22 1.79
N GLY A 72 6.64 0.59 1.10
CA GLY A 72 8.07 0.91 1.21
C GLY A 72 8.37 2.35 0.78
N VAL A 73 7.83 2.79 -0.36
CA VAL A 73 7.99 4.18 -0.84
C VAL A 73 7.35 5.18 0.12
N LEU A 74 6.14 4.87 0.63
CA LEU A 74 5.46 5.72 1.62
C LEU A 74 6.29 5.82 2.92
N ALA A 75 6.83 4.69 3.41
CA ALA A 75 7.69 4.67 4.58
C ALA A 75 8.96 5.51 4.41
N GLY A 76 9.60 5.42 3.23
CA GLY A 76 10.73 6.27 2.87
C GLY A 76 10.35 7.76 2.90
N TYR A 77 9.26 8.13 2.24
CA TYR A 77 8.75 9.50 2.21
C TYR A 77 8.43 10.05 3.61
N CYS A 78 7.73 9.28 4.45
CA CYS A 78 7.41 9.68 5.82
C CYS A 78 8.67 9.88 6.66
N LYS A 79 9.67 8.99 6.53
CA LYS A 79 10.96 9.12 7.20
C LYS A 79 11.71 10.39 6.77
N GLU A 80 11.74 10.69 5.48
CA GLU A 80 12.42 11.90 4.95
C GLU A 80 11.72 13.20 5.36
N THR A 81 10.39 13.19 5.46
CA THR A 81 9.60 14.38 5.80
C THR A 81 9.31 14.53 7.29
N GLY A 82 9.82 13.62 8.13
CA GLY A 82 9.57 13.62 9.57
C GLY A 82 8.12 13.32 9.95
N GLN A 83 7.34 12.72 9.04
CA GLN A 83 5.98 12.29 9.33
C GLN A 83 5.98 10.91 9.99
N GLU A 84 5.17 10.73 11.01
CA GLU A 84 5.02 9.42 11.65
C GLU A 84 4.15 8.50 10.81
N LEU A 85 4.62 7.26 10.63
CA LEU A 85 3.80 6.19 10.11
C LEU A 85 2.79 5.75 11.17
N PHE A 86 1.54 5.54 10.74
CA PHE A 86 0.50 5.04 11.62
C PHE A 86 0.75 3.57 11.93
N THR A 87 1.05 3.27 13.19
CA THR A 87 1.14 1.89 13.65
C THR A 87 -0.26 1.42 14.01
N ILE A 88 -0.85 0.55 13.18
CA ILE A 88 -2.05 -0.19 13.60
C ILE A 88 -1.56 -1.34 14.47
N LYS A 89 -1.68 -1.21 15.79
CA LYS A 89 -1.55 -2.38 16.65
C LYS A 89 -2.76 -3.26 16.38
N ALA A 90 -2.55 -4.45 15.83
CA ALA A 90 -3.56 -5.49 15.92
C ALA A 90 -3.89 -5.65 17.40
N SER A 91 -5.08 -5.22 17.83
CA SER A 91 -5.59 -5.67 19.12
C SER A 91 -5.64 -7.19 18.98
N LYS A 92 -4.94 -7.93 19.85
CA LYS A 92 -5.22 -9.35 19.99
C LYS A 92 -6.72 -9.45 20.24
N ALA A 93 -7.49 -9.80 19.22
CA ALA A 93 -8.85 -10.24 19.44
C ALA A 93 -8.65 -11.53 20.25
N GLU A 94 -8.91 -11.44 21.55
CA GLU A 94 -9.01 -12.59 22.42
C GLU A 94 -10.05 -13.50 21.77
N ARG A 95 -9.57 -14.57 21.14
CA ARG A 95 -10.42 -15.60 20.56
C ARG A 95 -11.09 -16.30 21.75
N HIS A 96 -12.30 -15.87 22.09
CA HIS A 96 -13.20 -16.59 22.98
C HIS A 96 -13.95 -17.68 22.21
#